data_AF-A0A9X4H2F8-F1
#
_entry.id   AF-A0A9X4H2F8-F1
#
_cell.length_a   1.000
_cell.length_b   1.000
_cell.length_c   1.000
_cell.angle_alpha   90.00
_cell.angle_beta   90.00
_cell.angle_gamma   90.00
#
_symmetry.space_group_name_H-M   'P 1'
#
loop_
_entity.id
_entity.type
_entity.pdbx_description
1 polymer ?
#
loop_
_entity_poly.entity_id
_entity_poly.type
_entity_poly.pdbx_seq_one_letter_code
_entity_poly.pdbx_strand_id
1 'polypeptide(L)'
;MQPGEKPDPDVPVNRETLARLAIQTMGLNNVARFSDIYVLDFQDAGDVSEHLRGHAALSVALGLIKPVEGKFEPKAVVTRAEAAETIVRLLKNGK
;
A
#
# COMPACT_ATOMS: atom_id res chain seq x y z
N MET A 1 -15.40 -2.60 6.87
CA MET A 1 -14.08 -2.55 7.52
C MET A 1 -13.95 -3.85 8.29
N GLN A 2 -12.88 -4.64 8.11
CA GLN A 2 -12.73 -5.81 8.98
C GLN A 2 -12.36 -5.33 10.40
N PRO A 3 -12.92 -5.94 11.46
CA PRO A 3 -12.55 -5.61 12.83
C PRO A 3 -11.05 -5.89 13.05
N GLY A 4 -10.26 -4.87 13.41
CA GLY A 4 -8.80 -4.95 13.57
C GLY A 4 -7.99 -4.03 12.63
N GLU A 5 -8.64 -3.45 11.62
CA GLU A 5 -7.95 -2.65 10.59
C GLU A 5 -7.86 -1.14 10.85
N LYS A 6 -8.46 -0.61 11.92
CA LYS A 6 -8.23 0.79 12.28
C LYS A 6 -6.74 0.95 12.62
N PRO A 7 -5.99 1.81 11.90
CA PRO A 7 -4.62 2.11 12.27
C PRO A 7 -4.60 2.56 13.73
N ASP A 8 -3.81 1.89 14.55
CA ASP A 8 -3.51 2.36 15.89
C ASP A 8 -2.64 3.63 15.75
N PRO A 9 -3.08 4.79 16.28
CA PRO A 9 -2.34 6.05 16.12
C PRO A 9 -0.95 6.03 16.76
N ASP A 10 -0.70 5.11 17.70
CA ASP A 10 0.57 5.00 18.43
C ASP A 10 1.54 3.99 17.78
N VAL A 11 1.08 3.22 16.78
CA VAL A 11 1.91 2.24 16.08
C VAL A 11 2.49 2.83 14.79
N PRO A 12 3.80 2.64 14.51
CA PRO A 12 4.40 3.10 13.27
C PRO A 12 3.71 2.50 12.03
N VAL A 13 3.54 3.34 11.01
CA VAL A 13 2.97 2.91 9.72
C VAL A 13 4.02 2.14 8.93
N ASN A 14 3.68 0.93 8.51
CA ASN A 14 4.47 0.16 7.56
C ASN A 14 3.98 0.35 6.11
N ARG A 15 4.74 -0.15 5.15
CA ARG A 15 4.48 0.08 3.71
C ARG A 15 3.16 -0.51 3.23
N GLU A 16 2.73 -1.67 3.71
CA GLU A 16 1.40 -2.22 3.34
C GLU A 16 0.24 -1.40 3.92
N THR A 17 0.42 -0.82 5.12
CA THR A 17 -0.56 0.10 5.72
C THR A 17 -0.62 1.41 4.94
N LEU A 18 0.53 1.96 4.53
CA LEU A 18 0.58 3.15 3.67
C LEU A 18 -0.11 2.89 2.32
N ALA A 19 0.15 1.75 1.69
CA ALA A 19 -0.52 1.35 0.44
C ALA A 19 -2.03 1.31 0.60
N ARG A 20 -2.52 0.69 1.68
CA ARG A 20 -3.95 0.64 2.01
C ARG A 20 -4.55 2.04 2.13
N LEU A 21 -3.92 2.92 2.91
CA LEU A 21 -4.40 4.29 3.13
C LEU A 21 -4.43 5.09 1.82
N ALA A 22 -3.39 4.98 1.00
CA ALA A 22 -3.30 5.67 -0.28
C ALA A 22 -4.42 5.22 -1.25
N ILE A 23 -4.59 3.91 -1.43
CA ILE A 23 -5.60 3.33 -2.31
C ILE A 23 -7.03 3.60 -1.81
N GLN A 24 -7.24 3.59 -0.49
CA GLN A 24 -8.52 3.96 0.10
C GLN A 24 -8.84 5.45 -0.12
N THR A 25 -7.84 6.33 0.02
CA THR A 25 -8.00 7.77 -0.22
C THR A 25 -8.37 8.06 -1.67
N MET A 26 -7.86 7.26 -2.62
CA MET A 26 -8.25 7.34 -4.03
C MET A 26 -9.63 6.72 -4.34
N GLY A 27 -10.35 6.18 -3.35
CA GLY A 27 -11.65 5.54 -3.56
C GLY A 27 -11.59 4.16 -4.21
N LEU A 28 -10.40 3.56 -4.34
CA LEU A 28 -10.18 2.31 -5.07
C LEU A 28 -10.28 1.05 -4.20
N ASN A 29 -10.64 1.19 -2.92
CA ASN A 29 -10.74 0.07 -1.98
C ASN A 29 -11.71 -1.04 -2.43
N ASN A 30 -12.78 -0.67 -3.13
CA ASN A 30 -13.77 -1.65 -3.63
C ASN A 30 -13.20 -2.62 -4.66
N VAL A 31 -12.14 -2.22 -5.38
CA VAL A 31 -11.44 -3.07 -6.34
C VAL A 31 -10.25 -3.76 -5.67
N ALA A 32 -9.49 -3.00 -4.86
CA ALA A 32 -8.31 -3.50 -4.15
C ALA A 32 -8.59 -4.70 -3.22
N ARG A 33 -9.80 -4.78 -2.65
CA ARG A 33 -10.20 -5.87 -1.74
C ARG A 33 -10.30 -7.25 -2.40
N PHE A 34 -10.32 -7.33 -3.73
CA PHE A 34 -10.37 -8.61 -4.45
C PHE A 34 -8.96 -9.21 -4.58
N SER A 35 -8.29 -9.42 -3.44
CA SER A 35 -6.86 -9.72 -3.36
C SER A 35 -6.38 -10.91 -4.20
N ASP A 36 -7.25 -11.91 -4.42
CA ASP A 36 -6.93 -13.14 -5.17
C ASP A 36 -6.69 -12.89 -6.67
N ILE A 37 -7.18 -11.78 -7.23
CA ILE A 37 -7.00 -11.46 -8.65
C ILE A 37 -5.66 -10.76 -8.93
N TYR A 38 -4.97 -10.32 -7.88
CA TYR A 38 -3.74 -9.55 -8.00
C TYR A 38 -2.51 -10.44 -7.92
N VAL A 39 -1.75 -10.41 -9.01
CA VAL A 39 -0.39 -10.98 -9.07
C VAL A 39 0.59 -9.92 -8.63
N LEU A 40 1.40 -10.24 -7.61
CA LEU A 40 2.45 -9.37 -7.11
C LEU A 40 3.78 -9.80 -7.71
N ASP A 41 4.39 -8.92 -8.49
CA ASP A 41 5.71 -9.14 -9.10
C ASP A 41 6.82 -8.57 -8.21
N PHE A 42 6.85 -9.03 -6.96
CA PHE A 42 7.86 -8.67 -5.96
C PHE A 42 8.54 -9.93 -5.44
N GLN A 43 9.83 -9.86 -5.15
CA GLN A 43 10.58 -10.99 -4.59
C GLN A 43 10.04 -11.42 -3.21
N ASP A 44 9.45 -10.50 -2.46
CA ASP A 44 8.88 -10.67 -1.12
C ASP A 44 7.34 -10.64 -1.13
N ALA A 45 6.72 -10.99 -2.26
CA ALA A 45 5.27 -11.02 -2.42
C ALA A 45 4.54 -11.91 -1.38
N GLY A 46 5.24 -12.92 -0.83
CA GLY A 46 4.71 -13.79 0.22
C GLY A 46 4.60 -13.13 1.60
N ASP A 47 5.31 -12.03 1.82
CA ASP A 47 5.31 -11.30 3.11
C ASP A 47 4.19 -10.26 3.20
N VAL A 48 3.53 -9.98 2.06
CA VAL A 48 2.38 -9.07 1.99
C VAL A 48 1.17 -9.77 2.59
N SER A 49 0.49 -9.10 3.53
CA SER A 49 -0.75 -9.63 4.12
C SER A 49 -1.77 -9.95 3.01
N GLU A 50 -2.36 -11.15 3.02
CA GLU A 50 -3.21 -11.65 1.92
C GLU A 50 -4.31 -10.67 1.51
N HIS A 51 -4.99 -10.06 2.49
CA HIS A 51 -6.07 -9.10 2.25
C HIS A 51 -5.60 -7.73 1.74
N LEU A 52 -4.29 -7.44 1.75
CA LEU A 52 -3.68 -6.20 1.25
C LEU A 52 -2.96 -6.35 -0.08
N ARG A 53 -2.99 -7.54 -0.69
CA ARG A 53 -2.31 -7.80 -1.96
C ARG A 53 -2.78 -6.84 -3.05
N GLY A 54 -4.09 -6.61 -3.17
CA GLY A 54 -4.60 -5.64 -4.14
C GLY A 54 -4.18 -4.20 -3.85
N HIS A 55 -4.10 -3.79 -2.58
CA HIS A 55 -3.61 -2.45 -2.22
C HIS A 55 -2.14 -2.28 -2.56
N ALA A 56 -1.29 -3.27 -2.25
CA ALA A 56 0.13 -3.26 -2.60
C ALA A 56 0.29 -3.18 -4.13
N ALA A 57 -0.38 -4.06 -4.88
CA ALA A 57 -0.34 -4.10 -6.35
C ALA A 57 -0.72 -2.76 -6.98
N LEU A 58 -1.88 -2.21 -6.59
CA LEU A 58 -2.37 -0.96 -7.14
C LEU A 58 -1.48 0.23 -6.75
N SER A 59 -0.96 0.25 -5.52
CA SER A 59 -0.08 1.35 -5.08
C SER A 59 1.19 1.43 -5.92
N VAL A 60 1.73 0.28 -6.34
CA VAL A 60 2.89 0.21 -7.22
C VAL A 60 2.51 0.50 -8.67
N ALA A 61 1.42 -0.08 -9.18
CA ALA A 61 0.96 0.14 -10.55
C ALA A 61 0.62 1.60 -10.85
N LEU A 62 0.07 2.31 -9.85
CA LEU A 62 -0.21 3.75 -9.92
C LEU A 62 1.03 4.61 -9.64
N GLY A 63 2.17 4.01 -9.33
CA GLY A 63 3.43 4.70 -9.06
C GLY A 63 3.46 5.45 -7.72
N LEU A 64 2.52 5.19 -6.82
CA LEU A 64 2.44 5.86 -5.51
C LEU A 64 3.60 5.41 -4.61
N ILE A 65 3.81 4.10 -4.52
CA ILE A 65 4.91 3.48 -3.79
C ILE A 65 5.80 2.76 -4.81
N LYS A 66 7.12 2.92 -4.69
CA LYS A 66 8.07 2.24 -5.58
C LYS A 66 8.73 1.06 -4.85
N PRO A 67 8.83 -0.12 -5.48
CA PRO A 67 9.67 -1.19 -4.99
C PRO A 67 11.14 -0.75 -4.88
N VAL A 68 11.86 -1.31 -3.91
CA VAL A 68 13.29 -1.10 -3.70
C VAL A 68 13.99 -2.40 -4.03
N GLU A 69 14.87 -2.38 -5.04
CA GLU A 69 15.63 -3.58 -5.47
C GLU A 69 14.75 -4.81 -5.77
N GLY A 70 13.55 -4.59 -6.32
CA GLY A 70 12.60 -5.65 -6.66
C GLY A 70 11.78 -6.20 -5.48
N LYS A 71 11.87 -5.55 -4.31
CA LYS A 71 11.08 -5.86 -3.10
C LYS A 71 10.08 -4.77 -2.79
N PHE A 72 8.93 -5.15 -2.24
CA PHE A 72 7.93 -4.21 -1.75
C PHE A 72 8.16 -3.80 -0.30
N GLU A 73 8.82 -4.64 0.50
CA GLU A 73 9.13 -4.46 1.92
C GLU A 73 7.88 -4.19 2.79
N PRO A 74 6.87 -5.08 2.78
CA PRO A 74 5.54 -4.79 3.33
C PRO A 74 5.53 -4.38 4.80
N LYS A 75 6.45 -4.93 5.59
CA LYS A 75 6.54 -4.69 7.05
C LYS A 75 7.53 -3.58 7.42
N ALA A 76 8.26 -3.02 6.47
CA ALA A 76 9.20 -1.94 6.76
C ALA A 76 8.46 -0.68 7.20
N VAL A 77 8.98 -0.02 8.23
CA VAL A 77 8.45 1.24 8.75
C VAL A 77 8.72 2.36 7.76
N VAL A 78 7.68 3.11 7.44
CA VAL A 78 7.72 4.21 6.48
C VAL A 78 8.38 5.43 7.12
N THR A 79 9.33 6.03 6.41
CA THR A 79 9.90 7.32 6.83
C THR A 79 8.94 8.48 6.52
N ARG A 80 9.07 9.59 7.23
CA ARG A 80 8.28 10.80 6.94
C ARG A 80 8.49 11.31 5.51
N ALA A 81 9.69 11.15 4.95
CA ALA A 81 10.01 11.55 3.59
C ALA A 81 9.28 10.69 2.56
N GLU A 82 9.28 9.37 2.75
CA GLU A 82 8.56 8.42 1.89
C GLU A 82 7.04 8.63 1.94
N ALA A 83 6.49 8.85 3.14
CA ALA A 83 5.07 9.18 3.30
C ALA A 83 4.71 10.48 2.55
N ALA A 84 5.51 11.54 2.72
CA ALA A 84 5.29 12.81 2.03
C ALA A 84 5.37 12.65 0.51
N GLU A 85 6.34 11.89 0.01
CA GLU A 85 6.46 11.61 -1.42
C GLU A 85 5.22 10.87 -1.95
N THR A 86 4.75 9.85 -1.23
CA THR A 86 3.55 9.09 -1.60
C THR A 86 2.32 9.99 -1.69
N ILE A 87 2.14 10.90 -0.72
CA ILE A 87 1.04 11.87 -0.72
C ILE A 87 1.15 12.83 -1.91
N VAL A 88 2.35 13.35 -2.20
CA VAL A 88 2.57 14.23 -3.37
C VAL A 88 2.22 13.51 -4.68
N ARG A 89 2.61 12.24 -4.82
CA ARG A 89 2.28 11.43 -6.01
C ARG A 89 0.77 11.16 -6.10
N LEU A 90 0.12 10.86 -4.98
CA LEU A 90 -1.33 10.68 -4.90
C LEU A 90 -2.06 11.94 -5.41
N LEU A 91 -1.69 13.12 -4.91
CA LEU A 91 -2.30 14.40 -5.32
C LEU A 91 -2.08 14.71 -6.81
N LYS A 92 -0.97 14.27 -7.40
CA LYS A 92 -0.70 14.44 -8.84
C LYS A 92 -1.52 13.49 -9.72
N ASN A 93 -1.83 12.29 -9.21
CA ASN A 93 -2.55 11.26 -9.95
C ASN A 93 -4.08 11.41 -9.84
N GLY A 94 -4.59 12.04 -8.78
CA GLY A 94 -6.01 12.23 -8.53
C GLY A 94 -6.65 13.45 -9.20
N LYS A 95 -6.33 13.72 -10.48
CA LYS A 95 -6.94 14.83 -11.24
C LYS A 95 -8.46 14.79 -11.22
#